data_AF-A0A843G012-F1
#
_entry.id   AF-A0A843G012-F1
#
_cell.length_a   1.000
_cell.length_b   1.000
_cell.length_c   1.000
_cell.angle_alpha   90.00
_cell.angle_beta   90.00
_cell.angle_gamma   90.00
#
_symmetry.space_group_name_H-M   'P 1'
#
loop_
_entity.id
_entity.type
_entity.pdbx_description
1 polymer ?
#
loop_
_entity_poly.entity_id
_entity_poly.type
_entity_poly.pdbx_seq_one_letter_code
_entity_poly.pdbx_strand_id
1 'polypeptide(L)' 'TGLVIKEVDSDGISGKVRIGNTDWSARSKSGTIATGKKIKVVFSEGVHVVVEEC' A
#
# COMPACT_ATOMS: atom_id res chain seq x y z
N THR A 1 -2.17 8.55 5.70
CA THR A 1 -2.14 8.50 4.23
C THR A 1 -0.71 8.30 3.78
N GLY A 2 -0.49 7.75 2.59
CA GLY A 2 0.84 7.44 2.06
C GLY A 2 0.85 7.48 0.54
N LEU A 3 1.99 7.13 -0.04
CA LEU A 3 2.19 7.10 -1.49
C LEU A 3 2.64 5.71 -1.93
N VAL A 4 2.07 5.19 -3.00
CA VAL A 4 2.52 3.93 -3.60
C VAL A 4 3.85 4.16 -4.30
N ILE A 5 4.90 3.48 -3.86
CA ILE A 5 6.23 3.53 -4.48
C ILE A 5 6.53 2.31 -5.35
N LYS A 6 5.74 1.24 -5.18
CA LYS A 6 5.71 0.07 -6.06
C LYS A 6 4.28 -0.43 -6.15
N GLU A 7 3.83 -0.76 -7.35
CA GLU A 7 2.47 -1.25 -7.62
C GLU A 7 2.01 -2.24 -6.56
N VAL A 8 0.81 -2.01 -6.04
CA VAL A 8 0.22 -2.77 -4.93
C VAL A 8 -1.01 -3.48 -5.48
N ASP A 9 -1.00 -4.80 -5.45
CA ASP A 9 -2.11 -5.63 -5.89
C ASP A 9 -2.82 -6.31 -4.70
N SER A 10 -4.00 -6.89 -4.94
CA SER A 10 -4.77 -7.56 -3.88
C SER A 10 -4.27 -8.97 -3.58
N ASP A 11 -3.59 -9.60 -4.53
CA ASP A 11 -3.12 -10.99 -4.47
C ASP A 11 -1.72 -11.10 -3.85
N GLY A 12 -0.93 -10.03 -3.96
CA GLY A 12 0.47 -9.95 -3.59
C GLY A 12 0.75 -8.93 -2.49
N ILE A 13 1.62 -9.31 -1.56
CA ILE A 13 2.24 -8.42 -0.56
C ILE A 13 3.53 -7.77 -1.06
N SER A 14 3.80 -7.89 -2.36
CA SER A 14 4.97 -7.36 -3.07
C SER A 14 4.92 -5.85 -3.29
N GLY A 15 3.75 -5.25 -3.08
CA GLY A 15 3.54 -3.81 -3.16
C GLY A 15 4.29 -3.07 -2.07
N LYS A 16 4.71 -1.84 -2.37
CA LYS A 16 5.36 -0.97 -1.39
C LYS A 16 4.72 0.39 -1.37
N VAL A 17 4.51 0.87 -0.17
CA VAL A 17 4.02 2.22 0.10
C VAL A 17 5.02 2.94 0.97
N ARG A 18 5.16 4.24 0.74
CA ARG A 18 5.87 5.15 1.62
C ARG A 18 4.86 5.83 2.51
N ILE A 19 4.98 5.62 3.81
CA ILE A 19 4.16 6.26 4.83
C ILE A 19 5.10 7.13 5.65
N GLY A 20 4.96 8.45 5.53
CA GLY A 20 5.94 9.39 6.06
C GLY A 20 7.31 9.21 5.37
N ASN A 21 8.33 8.85 6.15
CA ASN A 21 9.70 8.60 5.67
C ASN A 21 10.09 7.11 5.68
N THR A 22 9.13 6.21 5.89
CA THR A 22 9.39 4.77 6.00
C THR A 22 8.68 4.00 4.90
N ASP A 23 9.37 2.99 4.37
CA ASP A 23 8.84 2.07 3.37
C ASP A 23 8.19 0.88 4.05
N TRP A 24 6.94 0.64 3.69
CA TRP A 24 6.13 -0.44 4.21
C TRP A 24 5.68 -1.34 3.06
N SER A 25 5.68 -2.65 3.31
CA SER A 25 5.06 -3.61 2.41
C SER A 25 3.56 -3.47 2.52
N ALA A 26 2.90 -3.30 1.38
CA ALA A 26 1.47 -3.09 1.34
C ALA A 26 0.79 -3.99 0.31
N ARG A 27 -0.44 -4.37 0.64
CA ARG A 27 -1.39 -5.00 -0.28
C ARG A 27 -2.62 -4.13 -0.44
N SER A 28 -3.27 -4.22 -1.59
CA SER A 28 -4.51 -3.50 -1.81
C SER A 28 -5.63 -4.27 -1.11
N LYS A 29 -6.65 -3.55 -0.64
CA LYS A 29 -7.87 -4.22 -0.16
C LYS A 29 -8.67 -4.81 -1.33
N SER A 30 -8.65 -4.16 -2.49
CA SER A 30 -9.33 -4.62 -3.69
C SER A 30 -8.69 -3.99 -4.93
N GLY A 31 -8.44 -4.81 -5.96
CA GLY A 31 -7.88 -4.37 -7.24
C GLY A 31 -6.38 -4.07 -7.18
N THR A 32 -5.92 -3.25 -8.11
CA THR A 32 -4.50 -2.89 -8.26
C THR A 32 -4.35 -1.39 -8.12
N ILE A 33 -3.37 -0.95 -7.34
CA ILE A 33 -3.07 0.46 -7.14
C ILE A 33 -1.71 0.74 -7.77
N ALA A 34 -1.73 1.59 -8.80
CA ALA A 34 -0.55 1.98 -9.53
C ALA A 34 0.42 2.82 -8.68
N THR A 35 1.69 2.80 -9.05
CA THR A 35 2.73 3.65 -8.49
C THR A 35 2.40 5.14 -8.61
N GLY A 36 2.72 5.91 -7.56
CA GLY A 36 2.46 7.35 -7.48
C GLY A 36 1.07 7.72 -6.98
N LYS A 37 0.15 6.75 -6.84
CA LYS A 37 -1.17 6.99 -6.24
C LYS A 37 -1.07 7.26 -4.75
N LYS A 38 -1.96 8.14 -4.27
CA LYS A 38 -2.17 8.35 -2.83
C LYS A 38 -3.04 7.23 -2.30
N ILE A 39 -2.67 6.75 -1.11
CA ILE A 39 -3.39 5.69 -0.43
C ILE A 39 -3.72 6.06 1.01
N LYS A 40 -4.72 5.37 1.55
CA LYS A 40 -5.04 5.36 2.96
C LYS A 40 -4.83 3.94 3.51
N VAL A 41 -4.22 3.85 4.69
CA VAL A 41 -4.08 2.58 5.40
C VAL A 41 -5.42 2.28 6.05
N VAL A 42 -5.96 1.10 5.75
CA VAL A 42 -7.22 0.62 6.33
C VAL A 42 -6.99 -0.47 7.37
N PHE A 43 -5.87 -1.19 7.29
CA PHE A 43 -5.51 -2.23 8.24
C PHE A 43 -3.99 -2.41 8.32
N SER A 44 -3.50 -2.93 9.43
CA SER A 44 -2.06 -3.18 9.67
C SER A 44 -1.85 -4.51 10.38
N GLU A 45 -1.10 -5.41 9.76
CA GLU A 45 -0.70 -6.71 10.28
C GLU A 45 0.82 -6.76 10.46
N GLY A 46 1.29 -6.30 11.63
CA GLY A 46 2.70 -6.32 11.99
C GLY A 46 3.56 -5.47 11.04
N VAL A 47 4.20 -6.12 10.05
CA VAL A 47 5.12 -5.50 9.08
C VAL A 47 4.47 -5.22 7.71
N HIS A 48 3.21 -5.64 7.52
CA HIS A 48 2.46 -5.40 6.28
C HIS A 48 1.25 -4.52 6.57
N VAL A 49 0.88 -3.66 5.62
CA VAL A 49 -0.30 -2.81 5.72
C VAL A 49 -1.27 -3.05 4.57
N VAL A 50 -2.57 -3.02 4.86
CA VAL A 50 -3.62 -3.06 3.84
C VAL A 50 -4.02 -1.64 3.54
N VAL A 51 -4.04 -1.29 2.25
CA VAL A 51 -4.29 0.06 1.78
C VAL A 51 -5.42 0.11 0.74
N GLU A 52 -6.10 1.26 0.67
CA GLU A 52 -7.09 1.58 -0.37
C GLU A 52 -6.68 2.86 -1.10
N GLU A 53 -7.05 2.98 -2.38
CA GLU A 53 -6.91 4.21 -3.16
C GLU A 53 -7.83 5.31 -2.58
N CYS A 54 -7.33 6.56 -2.60
CA CYS A 54 -8.03 7.74 -2.13
C CYS A 54 -8.18 8.78 -3.24
#